data_AF-A0AAC9TXH0-F1
#
_entry.id   AF-A0AAC9TXH0-F1
#
_cell.length_a   1.000
_cell.length_b   1.000
_cell.length_c   1.000
_cell.angle_alpha   90.00
_cell.angle_beta   90.00
_cell.angle_gamma   90.00
#
_symmetry.space_group_name_H-M   'P 1'
#
loop_
_entity.id
_entity.type
_entity.pdbx_description
1 polymer ?
#
loop_
_entity_poly.entity_id
_entity_poly.type
_entity_poly.pdbx_seq_one_letter_code
_entity_poly.pdbx_strand_id
1 'polypeptide(L)'
;MKKMAPTLLLLLSSTLSGATYANLNAVECNDCSAAAAQQQATKVLAKQESQSVYVVDFVNNKVNKFQQDGELVSTAAMTLSENLQINNHYAHRKVNLRSVD
;
A
#
# COMPACT_ATOMS: atom_id res chain seq x y z
N MET A 1 -23.52 -47.19 27.41
CA MET A 1 -22.11 -47.14 26.96
C MET A 1 -22.03 -46.25 25.72
N LYS A 2 -20.99 -45.40 25.67
CA LYS A 2 -20.48 -44.56 24.57
C LYS A 2 -21.38 -43.43 24.01
N LYS A 3 -21.15 -42.24 24.60
CA LYS A 3 -21.35 -40.92 23.99
C LYS A 3 -20.41 -40.79 22.79
N MET A 4 -20.91 -40.38 21.62
CA MET A 4 -20.05 -39.85 20.55
C MET A 4 -20.75 -38.63 19.95
N ALA A 5 -20.30 -37.45 20.39
CA ALA A 5 -20.64 -36.17 19.80
C ALA A 5 -20.03 -36.09 18.39
N PRO A 6 -20.73 -35.54 17.38
CA PRO A 6 -20.11 -35.26 16.10
C PRO A 6 -19.34 -33.94 16.24
N THR A 7 -18.16 -33.99 16.88
CA THR A 7 -17.17 -32.91 16.90
C THR A 7 -16.44 -32.79 15.55
N LEU A 8 -17.06 -33.22 14.45
CA LEU A 8 -16.43 -33.40 13.15
C LEU A 8 -16.97 -32.43 12.07
N LEU A 9 -17.39 -31.22 12.47
CA LEU A 9 -17.89 -30.21 11.53
C LEU A 9 -17.22 -28.82 11.67
N LEU A 10 -16.08 -28.75 12.35
CA LEU A 10 -15.40 -27.48 12.68
C LEU A 10 -14.01 -27.32 12.05
N LEU A 11 -13.69 -28.07 11.00
CA LEU A 11 -12.34 -28.08 10.40
C LEU A 11 -12.25 -27.54 8.96
N LEU A 12 -13.31 -26.93 8.40
CA LEU A 12 -13.31 -26.51 6.99
C LEU A 12 -13.56 -25.00 6.77
N SER A 13 -12.99 -24.12 7.59
CA SER A 13 -13.00 -22.68 7.30
C SER A 13 -11.67 -21.97 7.56
N SER A 14 -10.55 -22.70 7.53
CA SER A 14 -9.22 -22.10 7.47
C SER A 14 -8.74 -22.02 6.02
N THR A 15 -9.39 -21.19 5.20
CA THR A 15 -8.73 -20.64 4.00
C THR A 15 -7.74 -19.58 4.45
N LEU A 16 -6.63 -20.02 5.04
CA LEU A 16 -5.50 -19.14 5.27
C LEU A 16 -4.68 -19.02 4.00
N SER A 17 -4.38 -17.77 3.67
CA SER A 17 -3.12 -17.37 3.04
C SER A 17 -3.01 -17.55 1.52
N GLY A 18 -3.66 -16.64 0.80
CA GLY A 18 -2.93 -15.89 -0.22
C GLY A 18 -2.82 -14.45 0.23
N ALA A 19 -1.79 -14.09 1.00
CA ALA A 19 -1.36 -12.69 0.97
C ALA A 19 -0.78 -12.49 -0.43
N THR A 20 -1.64 -12.22 -1.41
CA THR A 20 -1.21 -11.61 -2.65
C THR A 20 -0.49 -10.35 -2.21
N TYR A 21 0.84 -10.34 -2.31
CA TYR A 21 1.58 -9.10 -2.34
C TYR A 21 1.01 -8.35 -3.54
N ALA A 22 0.01 -7.51 -3.31
CA ALA A 22 -0.35 -6.50 -4.28
C ALA A 22 0.97 -5.81 -4.61
N ASN A 23 1.36 -5.80 -5.88
CA ASN A 23 2.57 -5.12 -6.30
C ASN A 23 2.49 -3.70 -5.73
N LEU A 24 3.34 -3.42 -4.75
CA LEU A 24 3.40 -2.12 -4.09
C LEU A 24 3.90 -1.13 -5.14
N ASN A 25 3.00 -0.39 -5.75
CA ASN A 25 3.33 0.61 -6.76
C ASN A 25 3.84 1.85 -6.04
N ALA A 26 5.13 1.85 -5.70
CA ALA A 26 5.80 2.98 -5.09
C ALA A 26 6.81 3.60 -6.07
N VAL A 27 6.93 4.93 -6.02
CA VAL A 27 7.88 5.68 -6.83
C VAL A 27 8.65 6.66 -5.95
N GLU A 28 9.97 6.68 -6.11
CA GLU A 28 10.84 7.57 -5.35
C GLU A 28 10.85 8.97 -5.97
N CYS A 29 10.72 10.00 -5.12
CA CYS A 29 10.68 11.41 -5.45
C CYS A 29 11.28 12.17 -4.26
N ASN A 30 12.62 12.24 -4.22
CA ASN A 30 13.34 12.82 -3.09
C ASN A 30 13.34 14.34 -3.17
N ASP A 31 13.02 14.99 -2.04
CA ASP A 31 12.93 16.44 -1.88
C ASP A 31 12.03 17.15 -2.92
N CYS A 32 10.94 16.48 -3.30
CA CYS A 32 10.08 17.00 -4.35
C CYS A 32 8.92 17.83 -3.80
N SER A 33 8.56 18.88 -4.55
CA SER A 33 7.39 19.68 -4.22
C SER A 33 6.10 18.86 -4.37
N ALA A 34 5.01 19.30 -3.74
CA ALA A 34 3.71 18.63 -3.88
C ALA A 34 3.28 18.50 -5.35
N ALA A 35 3.55 19.51 -6.18
CA ALA A 35 3.27 19.48 -7.61
C ALA A 35 4.12 18.43 -8.35
N ALA A 36 5.41 18.30 -8.00
CA ALA A 36 6.28 17.29 -8.60
C ALA A 36 5.88 15.86 -8.20
N ALA A 37 5.48 15.66 -6.93
CA ALA A 37 4.94 14.38 -6.47
C ALA A 37 3.67 13.99 -7.24
N GLN A 38 2.73 14.93 -7.39
CA GLN A 38 1.51 14.74 -8.17
C GLN A 38 1.83 14.40 -9.63
N GLN A 39 2.75 15.11 -10.28
CA GLN A 39 3.16 14.82 -11.66
C GLN A 39 3.73 13.41 -11.81
N GLN A 40 4.54 12.96 -10.86
CA GLN A 40 5.10 11.62 -10.87
C GLN A 40 4.01 10.55 -10.68
N ALA A 41 3.06 10.80 -9.77
CA ALA A 41 1.90 9.93 -9.60
C ALA A 41 1.08 9.81 -10.90
N THR A 42 0.77 10.94 -11.55
CA THR A 42 0.06 10.96 -12.83
C THR A 42 0.79 10.17 -13.91
N LYS A 43 2.12 10.32 -14.01
CA LYS A 43 2.93 9.57 -14.98
C LYS A 43 2.89 8.06 -14.75
N VAL A 44 2.85 7.61 -13.50
CA VAL A 44 2.81 6.18 -13.16
C VAL A 44 1.41 5.63 -13.41
N LEU A 45 0.38 6.30 -12.90
CA LEU A 45 -1.02 5.87 -13.02
C LEU A 45 -1.50 5.90 -14.48
N ALA A 46 -1.02 6.83 -15.32
CA ALA A 46 -1.34 6.81 -16.76
C ALA A 46 -0.78 5.58 -17.51
N LYS A 47 0.20 4.87 -16.94
CA LYS A 47 0.85 3.71 -17.58
C LYS A 47 0.38 2.36 -17.02
N GLN A 48 -0.31 2.36 -15.91
CA GLN A 48 -0.72 1.15 -15.20
C GLN A 48 -2.20 1.27 -14.87
N GLU A 49 -2.97 0.21 -15.08
CA GLU A 49 -4.33 0.11 -14.50
C GLU A 49 -4.28 -0.15 -12.99
N SER A 50 -3.36 0.52 -12.27
CA SER A 50 -3.24 0.44 -10.82
C SER A 50 -4.15 1.48 -10.17
N GLN A 51 -4.85 1.05 -9.12
CA GLN A 51 -5.81 1.91 -8.42
C GLN A 51 -5.14 2.93 -7.49
N SER A 52 -3.85 2.76 -7.18
CA SER A 52 -3.09 3.66 -6.31
C SER A 52 -1.60 3.60 -6.58
N VAL A 53 -0.91 4.70 -6.35
CA VAL A 53 0.56 4.81 -6.34
C VAL A 53 1.03 5.55 -5.09
N TYR A 54 2.14 5.14 -4.51
CA TYR A 54 2.77 5.79 -3.36
C TYR A 54 4.01 6.55 -3.80
N VAL A 55 4.04 7.86 -3.61
CA VAL A 55 5.21 8.68 -3.90
C VAL A 55 6.01 8.86 -2.61
N VAL A 56 7.24 8.36 -2.61
CA VAL A 56 8.11 8.29 -1.44
C VAL A 56 9.19 9.36 -1.53
N ASP A 57 9.29 10.18 -0.49
CA ASP A 57 10.34 11.18 -0.31
C ASP A 57 11.17 10.82 0.93
N PHE A 58 12.36 10.27 0.70
CA PHE A 58 13.26 9.89 1.78
C PHE A 58 13.96 11.07 2.45
N VAL A 59 14.10 12.20 1.75
CA VAL A 59 14.76 13.40 2.32
C VAL A 59 13.84 14.00 3.38
N ASN A 60 12.55 14.09 3.07
CA ASN A 60 11.55 14.65 3.97
C ASN A 60 10.89 13.62 4.89
N ASN A 61 11.26 12.33 4.78
CA ASN A 61 10.68 11.19 5.51
C ASN A 61 9.15 11.10 5.35
N LYS A 62 8.67 11.24 4.10
CA LYS A 62 7.25 11.32 3.76
C LYS A 62 6.87 10.30 2.70
N VAL A 63 5.62 9.86 2.76
CA VAL A 63 4.98 9.12 1.68
C VAL A 63 3.58 9.67 1.44
N ASN A 64 3.26 9.95 0.19
CA ASN A 64 1.93 10.37 -0.25
C ASN A 64 1.30 9.24 -1.05
N LYS A 65 0.01 8.96 -0.83
CA LYS A 65 -0.75 8.06 -1.68
C LYS A 65 -1.57 8.88 -2.66
N PHE A 66 -1.54 8.46 -3.92
CA PHE A 66 -2.36 9.01 -4.98
C PHE A 66 -3.23 7.92 -5.58
N GLN A 67 -4.44 8.30 -6.00
CA GLN A 67 -5.40 7.43 -6.66
C GLN A 67 -5.86 8.07 -7.96
N GLN A 68 -6.36 7.25 -8.86
CA GLN A 68 -6.97 7.69 -10.11
C GLN A 68 -8.46 7.36 -10.09
N ASP A 69 -9.29 8.37 -10.39
CA ASP A 69 -10.71 8.22 -10.67
C ASP A 69 -11.01 8.82 -12.05
N GLY A 70 -11.30 7.96 -13.03
CA GLY A 70 -11.34 8.34 -14.44
C GLY A 70 -9.99 8.89 -14.91
N GLU A 71 -9.95 10.15 -15.35
CA GLU A 71 -8.71 10.85 -15.74
C GLU A 71 -8.09 11.68 -14.60
N LEU A 72 -8.78 11.82 -13.47
CA LEU A 72 -8.33 12.65 -12.36
C LEU A 72 -7.42 11.84 -11.43
N VAL A 73 -6.25 12.40 -11.13
CA VAL A 73 -5.34 11.88 -10.09
C VAL A 73 -5.40 12.81 -8.89
N SER A 74 -5.58 12.26 -7.70
CA SER A 74 -5.64 13.04 -6.45
C SER A 74 -4.96 12.32 -5.29
N THR A 75 -4.59 13.07 -4.25
CA THR A 75 -4.13 12.47 -2.99
C THR A 75 -5.26 11.69 -2.32
N ALA A 76 -4.89 10.66 -1.56
CA ALA A 76 -5.80 9.89 -0.74
C ALA A 76 -5.14 9.54 0.59
N ALA A 77 -5.94 9.43 1.63
CA ALA A 77 -5.46 9.02 2.94
C ALA A 77 -4.85 7.61 2.89
N MET A 78 -3.73 7.43 3.59
CA MET A 78 -3.11 6.12 3.80
C MET A 78 -3.66 5.50 5.08
N THR A 79 -3.99 4.21 5.01
CA THR A 79 -4.21 3.41 6.20
C THR A 79 -2.88 3.16 6.92
N LEU A 80 -2.95 2.89 8.22
CA LEU A 80 -1.78 2.47 9.00
C LEU A 80 -1.10 1.23 8.40
N SER A 81 -1.89 0.26 7.93
CA SER A 81 -1.35 -0.96 7.32
C SER A 81 -0.54 -0.66 6.05
N GLU A 82 -1.02 0.24 5.19
CA GLU A 82 -0.28 0.66 3.99
C GLU A 82 1.03 1.37 4.35
N ASN A 83 1.01 2.27 5.34
CA ASN A 83 2.23 2.95 5.77
C ASN A 83 3.26 1.97 6.38
N LEU A 84 2.80 0.96 7.14
CA LEU A 84 3.68 -0.10 7.65
C LEU A 84 4.24 -0.98 6.52
N GLN A 85 3.43 -1.31 5.52
CA GLN A 85 3.88 -2.07 4.35
C GLN A 85 4.95 -1.33 3.55
N ILE A 86 4.75 -0.03 3.31
CA ILE A 86 5.74 0.86 2.67
C ILE A 86 7.05 0.86 3.48
N ASN A 87 6.97 1.08 4.80
CA ASN A 87 8.15 1.11 5.67
C ASN A 87 8.88 -0.24 5.69
N ASN A 88 8.15 -1.36 5.70
CA ASN A 88 8.75 -2.69 5.63
C ASN A 88 9.43 -2.94 4.27
N HIS A 89 8.80 -2.52 3.17
CA HIS A 89 9.38 -2.61 1.83
C HIS A 89 10.70 -1.84 1.72
N TYR A 90 10.77 -0.65 2.34
CA TYR A 90 11.96 0.20 2.37
C TYR A 90 12.82 0.04 3.65
N ALA A 91 12.67 -1.06 4.41
CA ALA A 91 13.38 -1.24 5.68
C ALA A 91 14.92 -1.14 5.53
N HIS A 92 15.44 -1.54 4.37
CA HIS A 92 16.86 -1.43 4.03
C HIS A 92 17.39 0.02 4.01
N ARG A 93 16.51 1.01 3.81
CA ARG A 93 16.85 2.45 3.85
C ARG A 93 17.07 2.96 5.28
N LYS A 94 16.63 2.21 6.30
CA LYS A 94 16.75 2.56 7.74
C LYS A 94 16.13 3.94 8.08
N VAL A 95 15.04 4.28 7.41
CA VAL A 95 14.26 5.50 7.60
C VAL A 95 12.81 5.13 7.87
N ASN A 96 12.11 5.98 8.63
CA ASN A 96 10.68 5.80 8.90
C ASN A 96 9.89 6.87 8.15
N LEU A 97 9.15 6.43 7.14
CA LEU A 97 8.30 7.26 6.29
C LEU A 97 6.95 7.49 6.94
N ARG A 98 6.53 8.75 7.05
CA ARG A 98 5.22 9.12 7.58
C ARG A 98 4.25 9.38 6.43
N SER A 99 3.01 8.89 6.54
CA SER A 99 1.98 9.30 5.58
C SER A 99 1.71 10.78 5.72
N VAL A 100 1.41 11.40 4.58
CA VAL A 100 0.94 12.78 4.53
C VAL A 100 -0.43 12.70 3.87
N ASP A 101 -1.41 13.22 4.59
CA ASP A 101 -2.82 13.27 4.18
C ASP A 101 -3.14 14.62 3.53
#